data_AF-A0A7V2RU84-F1
#
_entry.id   AF-A0A7V2RU84-F1
#
_cell.length_a   1.000
_cell.length_b   1.000
_cell.length_c   1.000
_cell.angle_alpha   90.00
_cell.angle_beta   90.00
_cell.angle_gamma   90.00
#
_symmetry.space_group_name_H-M   'P 1'
#
loop_
_entity.id
_entity.type
_entity.pdbx_description
1 polymer ?
#
loop_
_entity_poly.entity_id
_entity_poly.type
_entity_poly.pdbx_seq_one_letter_code
_entity_poly.pdbx_strand_id
1 'polypeptide(L)' 'MTGTAFEEREQSQLVVTDALVSEVRQALEEGNLDLAAALTRPLHAADLADLIQLLEPEERLRLVAALGPDMDPDTFSY' A
#
# COMPACT_ATOMS: atom_id res chain seq x y z
N MET A 1 5.35 33.32 -16.14
CA MET A 1 6.54 32.55 -15.76
C MET A 1 6.01 31.28 -15.12
N THR A 2 6.11 30.18 -15.84
CA THR A 2 5.15 29.07 -15.85
C THR A 2 5.64 27.92 -14.98
N GLY A 3 4.74 27.37 -14.16
CA GLY A 3 4.67 25.95 -13.77
C GLY A 3 5.88 25.35 -13.04
N THR A 4 5.91 25.47 -11.72
CA THR A 4 6.77 24.65 -10.85
C THR A 4 6.16 23.25 -10.69
N ALA A 5 7.00 22.22 -10.84
CA ALA A 5 6.86 20.88 -10.27
C ALA A 5 5.63 20.05 -10.65
N PHE A 6 5.70 19.37 -11.80
CA PHE A 6 5.19 18.00 -11.87
C PHE A 6 6.41 17.10 -12.10
N GLU A 7 7.11 16.79 -11.01
CA GLU A 7 7.89 15.57 -10.98
C GLU A 7 6.87 14.44 -11.23
N GLU A 8 6.82 13.97 -12.46
CA GLU A 8 6.25 12.67 -12.81
C GLU A 8 7.00 11.65 -11.95
N ARG A 9 6.47 11.42 -10.75
CA ARG A 9 6.84 10.31 -9.90
C ARG A 9 6.60 9.08 -10.74
N GLU A 10 7.66 8.51 -11.31
CA GLU A 10 7.67 7.12 -11.76
C GLU A 10 7.30 6.28 -10.54
N GLN A 11 5.99 6.14 -10.31
CA GLN A 11 5.45 5.24 -9.31
C GLN A 11 6.00 3.87 -9.67
N SER A 12 6.75 3.31 -8.73
CA SER A 12 7.57 2.14 -8.94
C SER A 12 6.69 0.96 -9.36
N GLN A 13 7.09 0.26 -10.43
CA GLN A 13 6.42 -0.93 -10.98
C GLN A 13 6.60 -2.15 -10.06
N LEU A 14 6.25 -2.02 -8.78
CA LEU A 14 6.28 -3.11 -7.83
C LEU A 14 5.01 -3.93 -7.96
N VAL A 15 5.19 -5.20 -8.34
CA VAL A 15 4.11 -6.18 -8.49
C VAL A 15 3.91 -6.91 -7.17
N VAL A 16 2.65 -7.20 -6.83
CA VAL A 16 2.33 -8.03 -5.66
C VAL A 16 2.89 -9.45 -5.85
N THR A 17 3.66 -9.91 -4.87
CA THR A 17 4.19 -11.28 -4.82
C THR A 17 3.75 -11.96 -3.53
N ASP A 18 3.70 -13.30 -3.51
CA ASP A 18 3.36 -14.07 -2.30
C ASP A 18 4.31 -13.74 -1.13
N ALA A 19 5.58 -13.45 -1.43
CA ALA A 19 6.55 -13.04 -0.42
C ALA A 19 6.17 -11.70 0.24
N LEU A 20 5.80 -10.71 -0.58
CA LEU A 20 5.35 -9.40 -0.09
C LEU A 20 4.08 -9.53 0.76
N VAL A 21 3.11 -10.33 0.31
CA VAL A 21 1.87 -10.58 1.06
C VAL A 21 2.17 -11.20 2.42
N SER A 22 3.05 -12.21 2.46
CA SER A 22 3.48 -12.84 3.71
C SER A 22 4.18 -11.86 4.65
N GLU A 23 5.04 -10.99 4.13
CA GLU A 23 5.79 -10.02 4.93
C GLU A 23 4.88 -8.93 5.51
N VAL A 24 3.90 -8.46 4.73
CA VAL A 24 2.88 -7.52 5.20
C VAL A 24 2.02 -8.15 6.29
N ARG A 25 1.56 -9.40 6.11
CA ARG A 25 0.79 -10.11 7.15
C ARG A 25 1.58 -10.24 8.44
N GLN A 26 2.84 -10.66 8.35
CA GLN A 26 3.70 -10.78 9.53
C GLN A 26 3.85 -9.43 10.24
N ALA A 27 4.09 -8.34 9.51
CA ALA A 27 4.16 -7.00 10.09
C ALA A 27 2.86 -6.60 10.81
N LEU A 28 1.70 -6.93 10.24
CA LEU A 28 0.38 -6.66 10.85
C LEU A 28 0.09 -7.55 12.07
N GLU A 29 0.55 -8.80 12.07
CA GLU A 29 0.46 -9.73 13.20
C GLU A 29 1.33 -9.28 14.37
N GLU A 30 2.55 -8.82 14.11
CA GLU A 30 3.50 -8.29 15.10
C GLU A 30 3.11 -6.89 15.59
N GLY A 31 2.10 -6.26 14.98
CA GLY A 31 1.64 -4.91 15.30
C GLY A 31 2.56 -3.80 14.78
N ASN A 32 3.48 -4.13 13.88
CA ASN A 32 4.42 -3.19 13.26
C ASN A 32 3.79 -2.48 12.05
N LEU A 33 2.86 -1.57 12.35
CA LEU A 33 2.08 -0.84 11.33
C LEU A 33 2.96 0.05 10.44
N ASP A 34 4.05 0.61 10.98
CA ASP A 34 4.98 1.43 10.22
C ASP A 34 5.68 0.62 9.11
N LEU A 35 6.08 -0.62 9.42
CA LEU A 35 6.65 -1.54 8.43
C LEU A 35 5.62 -1.95 7.39
N ALA A 36 4.40 -2.32 7.81
CA ALA A 36 3.33 -2.67 6.89
C ALA A 36 3.02 -1.54 5.90
N ALA A 37 2.98 -0.29 6.37
CA ALA A 37 2.83 0.88 5.51
C ALA A 37 4.06 1.08 4.60
N ALA A 38 5.28 0.95 5.11
CA ALA A 38 6.49 1.12 4.31
C ALA A 38 6.60 0.09 3.16
N LEU A 39 6.20 -1.16 3.38
CA LEU A 39 6.20 -2.22 2.38
C LEU A 39 5.20 -1.98 1.24
N THR A 40 4.10 -1.27 1.53
CA THR A 40 2.96 -1.11 0.62
C THR A 40 2.91 0.25 -0.07
N ARG A 41 3.47 1.31 0.53
CA ARG A 41 3.58 2.65 -0.07
C ARG A 41 4.13 2.69 -1.50
N PRO A 42 5.10 1.84 -1.88
CA PRO A 42 5.63 1.86 -3.25
C PRO A 42 4.73 1.19 -4.31
N LEU A 43 3.67 0.49 -3.90
CA LEU A 43 2.75 -0.21 -4.80
C LEU A 43 1.85 0.78 -5.55
N HIS A 44 1.48 0.42 -6.78
CA HIS A 44 0.41 1.12 -7.48
C HIS A 44 -0.95 0.90 -6.82
N ALA A 45 -1.90 1.79 -7.09
CA ALA A 45 -3.26 1.73 -6.54
C ALA A 45 -3.94 0.38 -6.80
N ALA A 46 -3.79 -0.19 -8.01
CA ALA A 46 -4.35 -1.49 -8.37
C ALA A 46 -3.68 -2.66 -7.63
N ASP A 47 -2.34 -2.68 -7.60
CA ASP A 47 -1.57 -3.69 -6.85
C ASP A 47 -1.89 -3.63 -5.34
N LEU A 48 -2.02 -2.43 -4.78
CA LEU A 48 -2.45 -2.26 -3.39
C LEU A 48 -3.88 -2.78 -3.17
N ALA A 49 -4.80 -2.55 -4.12
CA ALA A 49 -6.17 -3.08 -4.04
C ALA A 49 -6.17 -4.61 -4.06
N ASP A 50 -5.36 -5.22 -4.92
CA ASP A 50 -5.19 -6.69 -4.97
C ASP A 50 -4.60 -7.23 -3.67
N LEU A 51 -3.58 -6.58 -3.12
CA LEU A 51 -2.99 -6.97 -1.82
C LEU A 51 -4.04 -6.90 -0.70
N ILE A 52 -4.83 -5.81 -0.64
CA ILE A 52 -5.88 -5.64 0.37
C ILE A 52 -6.94 -6.76 0.29
N GLN A 53 -7.26 -7.24 -0.91
CA GLN A 53 -8.20 -8.36 -1.10
C GLN A 53 -7.66 -9.70 -0.60
N LEU A 54 -6.33 -9.86 -0.55
CA LEU A 54 -5.70 -11.05 -0.01
C LEU A 54 -5.65 -11.05 1.52
N LEU A 55 -5.84 -9.91 2.19
CA LEU A 55 -5.78 -9.81 3.65
C LEU A 55 -7.10 -10.22 4.32
N GLU A 56 -6.99 -10.75 5.54
CA GLU A 56 -8.13 -11.01 6.40
C GLU A 56 -8.83 -9.70 6.80
N PRO A 57 -10.13 -9.73 7.17
CA PRO A 57 -10.89 -8.52 7.45
C PRO A 57 -10.25 -7.60 8.50
N GLU A 58 -9.66 -8.17 9.55
CA GLU A 58 -8.98 -7.41 10.60
C GLU A 58 -7.65 -6.81 10.13
N GLU A 59 -6.88 -7.56 9.34
CA GLU A 59 -5.60 -7.13 8.76
C GLU A 59 -5.79 -5.95 7.82
N ARG A 60 -6.82 -6.01 6.96
CA ARG A 60 -7.22 -4.91 6.07
C ARG A 60 -7.48 -3.63 6.85
N LEU A 61 -8.25 -3.71 7.95
CA LEU A 61 -8.55 -2.54 8.76
C LEU A 61 -7.28 -1.93 9.37
N ARG A 62 -6.35 -2.78 9.84
CA ARG A 62 -5.06 -2.34 10.38
C ARG A 62 -4.19 -1.69 9.31
N LEU A 63 -4.11 -2.29 8.11
CA LEU A 63 -3.32 -1.74 7.00
C LEU A 63 -3.88 -0.39 6.52
N VAL A 64 -5.20 -0.30 6.32
CA VAL A 64 -5.85 0.97 5.93
C VAL A 64 -5.64 2.05 6.99
N ALA A 65 -5.72 1.70 8.28
CA ALA A 65 -5.43 2.63 9.35
C ALA A 65 -3.95 3.07 9.39
N ALA A 66 -3.02 2.16 9.07
CA ALA A 66 -1.59 2.44 9.01
C ALA A 66 -1.21 3.37 7.85
N LEU A 67 -1.86 3.20 6.69
CA LEU A 67 -1.65 4.06 5.51
C LEU A 67 -2.31 5.43 5.69
N GLY A 68 -3.49 5.48 6.30
CA GLY A 68 -4.17 6.72 6.65
C GLY A 68 -4.28 7.69 5.47
N PRO A 69 -3.80 8.96 5.62
CA PRO A 69 -3.90 9.97 4.57
C PRO A 69 -2.94 9.75 3.40
N ASP A 70 -1.93 8.87 3.54
CA ASP A 70 -0.98 8.57 2.47
C ASP A 70 -1.54 7.55 1.47
N MET A 71 -2.73 7.01 1.73
CA MET A 71 -3.36 6.04 0.85
C MET A 71 -3.95 6.72 -0.39
N ASP A 72 -3.64 6.18 -1.56
CA ASP A 72 -4.17 6.68 -2.82
C ASP A 72 -5.69 6.42 -2.89
N PRO A 73 -6.53 7.46 -3.08
CA PRO A 73 -7.98 7.28 -3.23
C PRO A 73 -8.37 6.35 -4.39
N ASP A 74 -7.54 6.30 -5.43
CA ASP A 74 -7.81 5.47 -6.62
C ASP A 74 -7.76 3.97 -6.28
N THR A 75 -7.13 3.56 -5.17
CA THR A 75 -7.13 2.17 -4.68
C THR A 75 -8.54 1.60 -4.49
N PHE A 76 -9.52 2.43 -4.12
CA PHE A 76 -10.91 1.97 -3.93
C PHE A 76 -11.73 1.89 -5.23
N SER A 77 -11.13 2.26 -6.36
CA SER A 77 -11.81 2.26 -7.66
C SER A 77 -11.58 0.97 -8.46
N TYR A 78 -10.79 0.03 -7.92
CA TYR A 78 -10.43 -1.25 -8.54
C TYR A 78 -11.14 -2.44 -7.87
#